data_AF-A0A9Q4T5C0-F1
#
_entry.id   AF-A0A9Q4T5C0-F1
#
_cell.length_a   1.000
_cell.length_b   1.000
_cell.length_c   1.000
_cell.angle_alpha   90.00
_cell.angle_beta   90.00
_cell.angle_gamma   90.00
#
_symmetry.space_group_name_H-M   'P 1'
#
loop_
_entity.id
_entity.type
_entity.pdbx_description
1 polymer ?
#
loop_
_entity_poly.entity_id
_entity_poly.type
_entity_poly.pdbx_seq_one_letter_code
_entity_poly.pdbx_strand_id
1 'polypeptide(L)'
;MSTLSLLPEALPEALALPAPAALAAPRRIRVSYASRFHDGVNLAALTLRGKWLEEAGFPTGTDTDVRVMPGCIVITARPPEPEDPPLLKSLRRVCKLSARKQQQVQEFIDVIASKRKKTG
;
A
#
# COMPACT_ATOMS: atom_id res chain seq x y z
N MET A 1 -12.58 -48.15 -10.80
CA MET A 1 -13.74 -47.26 -10.62
C MET A 1 -13.21 -45.84 -10.62
N SER A 2 -13.13 -45.17 -11.79
CA SER A 2 -14.19 -44.30 -12.34
C SER A 2 -14.55 -43.18 -11.36
N THR A 3 -13.97 -41.97 -11.52
CA THR A 3 -14.54 -40.78 -12.22
C THR A 3 -15.61 -40.08 -11.35
N LEU A 4 -15.61 -38.78 -11.05
CA LEU A 4 -15.32 -37.59 -11.87
C LEU A 4 -15.27 -36.33 -10.97
N SER A 5 -14.49 -35.33 -11.43
CA SER A 5 -14.77 -33.86 -11.45
C SER A 5 -15.08 -33.09 -10.17
N LEU A 6 -14.26 -32.08 -9.81
CA LEU A 6 -14.24 -30.68 -10.34
C LEU A 6 -15.55 -29.96 -10.01
N LEU A 7 -15.58 -28.80 -9.34
CA LEU A 7 -14.84 -27.57 -9.62
C LEU A 7 -14.96 -26.63 -8.38
N PRO A 8 -14.06 -25.64 -8.20
CA PRO A 8 -14.06 -24.72 -7.06
C PRO A 8 -14.98 -23.52 -7.32
N GLU A 9 -15.80 -23.17 -6.35
CA GLU A 9 -16.62 -21.95 -6.38
C GLU A 9 -15.73 -20.73 -6.15
N ALA A 10 -15.42 -20.07 -7.26
CA ALA A 10 -14.86 -18.75 -7.31
C ALA A 10 -15.87 -17.75 -6.73
N LEU A 11 -15.47 -17.13 -5.62
CA LEU A 11 -15.60 -15.72 -5.26
C LEU A 11 -16.59 -14.85 -6.08
N PRO A 12 -17.33 -13.96 -5.40
CA PRO A 12 -16.99 -12.55 -5.65
C PRO A 12 -16.72 -11.76 -4.36
N GLU A 13 -15.47 -11.28 -4.27
CA GLU A 13 -15.07 -10.01 -3.68
C GLU A 13 -15.90 -8.94 -4.38
N ALA A 14 -17.08 -8.66 -3.84
CA ALA A 14 -17.87 -7.54 -4.29
C ALA A 14 -18.38 -6.79 -3.06
N LEU A 15 -17.67 -5.69 -2.77
CA LEU A 15 -18.19 -4.53 -2.07
C LEU A 15 -18.41 -4.65 -0.56
N ALA A 16 -17.48 -5.28 0.16
CA ALA A 16 -17.23 -4.85 1.53
C ALA A 16 -16.51 -3.49 1.49
N LEU A 17 -17.27 -2.42 1.21
CA LEU A 17 -16.88 -1.08 1.63
C LEU A 17 -16.47 -1.21 3.10
N PRO A 18 -15.24 -0.83 3.49
CA PRO A 18 -14.87 -0.94 4.90
C PRO A 18 -15.87 -0.10 5.67
N ALA A 19 -16.64 -0.79 6.54
CA ALA A 19 -17.59 -0.16 7.44
C ALA A 19 -16.90 1.07 8.07
N PRO A 20 -17.59 2.23 8.17
CA PRO A 20 -16.96 3.44 8.69
C PRO A 20 -16.38 3.08 10.05
N ALA A 21 -15.04 3.07 10.13
CA ALA A 21 -14.32 2.72 11.34
C ALA A 21 -14.93 3.55 12.46
N ALA A 22 -15.64 2.89 13.38
CA ALA A 22 -16.30 3.54 14.48
C ALA A 22 -15.24 4.42 15.16
N LEU A 23 -15.49 5.73 15.19
CA LEU A 23 -14.54 6.70 15.74
C LEU A 23 -14.22 6.30 17.18
N ALA A 24 -13.08 5.63 17.37
CA ALA A 24 -12.64 5.17 18.68
C ALA A 24 -12.47 6.40 19.59
N ALA A 25 -12.82 6.24 20.87
CA ALA A 25 -12.75 7.33 21.84
C ALA A 25 -11.37 8.03 21.80
N PRO A 26 -11.33 9.38 21.89
CA PRO A 26 -10.08 10.12 21.78
C PRO A 26 -9.12 9.76 22.92
N ARG A 27 -7.93 9.29 22.57
CA ARG A 27 -6.86 9.01 23.55
C ARG A 27 -6.18 10.33 23.95
N ARG A 28 -6.32 10.72 25.22
CA ARG A 28 -5.72 11.95 25.74
C ARG A 28 -4.24 11.70 26.07
N ILE A 29 -3.35 12.38 25.36
CA ILE A 29 -1.90 12.32 25.56
C ILE A 29 -1.41 13.73 25.91
N ARG A 30 -0.45 13.83 26.82
CA ARG A 30 0.17 15.11 27.18
C ARG A 30 1.37 15.37 26.27
N VAL A 31 1.45 16.58 25.73
CA VAL A 31 2.65 17.07 25.02
C VAL A 31 3.82 17.07 25.99
N SER A 32 4.93 16.44 25.61
CA SER A 32 6.18 16.45 26.37
C SER A 32 7.21 17.36 25.68
N TYR A 33 8.32 17.63 26.36
CA TYR A 33 9.46 18.29 25.76
C TYR A 33 10.47 17.25 25.26
N ALA A 34 11.16 17.55 24.17
CA ALA A 34 12.36 16.84 23.75
C ALA A 34 13.52 17.85 23.69
N SER A 35 14.59 17.59 24.44
CA SER A 35 15.79 18.42 24.40
C SER A 35 16.69 17.95 23.25
N ARG A 36 17.23 18.89 22.47
CA ARG A 36 18.40 18.60 21.63
C ARG A 36 19.64 18.72 22.51
N PHE A 37 20.31 17.58 22.73
CA PHE A 37 21.38 17.41 23.73
C PHE A 37 22.58 18.36 23.55
N HIS A 38 22.76 18.94 22.36
CA HIS A 38 23.89 19.84 22.08
C HIS A 38 23.55 21.34 22.15
N ASP A 39 22.27 21.72 22.01
CA ASP A 39 21.89 23.14 21.86
C ASP A 39 21.09 23.70 23.04
N GLY A 40 20.69 22.88 24.01
CA GLY A 40 19.92 23.31 25.18
C GLY A 40 18.50 23.83 24.87
N VAL A 41 18.09 23.82 23.60
CA VAL A 41 16.76 24.23 23.17
C VAL A 41 15.76 23.09 23.41
N ASN A 42 14.74 23.38 24.22
CA ASN A 42 13.60 22.50 24.41
C ASN A 42 12.60 22.68 23.27
N LEU A 43 12.35 21.61 22.52
CA LEU A 43 11.33 21.59 21.48
C LEU A 43 10.09 20.86 21.99
N ALA A 44 8.91 21.37 21.62
CA ALA A 44 7.67 20.67 21.89
C ALA A 44 7.62 19.36 21.10
N ALA A 45 7.29 18.26 21.77
CA ALA A 45 7.27 16.93 21.19
C ALA A 45 5.99 16.18 21.59
N LEU A 46 5.35 15.55 20.59
CA LEU A 46 4.26 14.60 20.79
C LEU A 46 4.81 13.19 20.64
N THR A 47 4.75 12.40 21.71
CA THR A 47 5.20 11.01 21.68
C THR A 47 3.98 10.09 21.71
N LEU A 48 3.69 9.42 20.59
CA LEU A 48 2.65 8.39 20.50
C LEU A 48 3.30 7.03 20.75
N ARG A 49 2.82 6.28 21.75
CA ARG A 49 3.32 4.94 22.09
C ARG A 49 2.17 3.99 22.39
N GLY A 50 2.35 2.72 22.01
CA GLY A 50 1.46 1.62 22.39
C GLY A 50 1.10 0.72 21.21
N LYS A 51 0.63 -0.49 21.53
CA LYS A 51 0.20 -1.51 20.56
C LYS A 51 -0.96 -1.03 19.66
N TRP A 52 -1.73 -0.05 20.13
CA TRP A 52 -2.84 0.56 19.38
C TRP A 52 -2.39 1.27 18.10
N LEU A 53 -1.11 1.61 17.94
CA LEU A 53 -0.59 2.20 16.70
C LEU A 53 -0.68 1.20 15.55
N GLU A 54 -0.41 -0.09 15.79
CA GLU A 54 -0.56 -1.13 14.77
C GLU A 54 -2.02 -1.30 14.35
N GLU A 55 -2.94 -1.33 15.31
CA GLU A 55 -4.40 -1.38 15.06
C GLU A 55 -4.91 -0.14 14.31
N ALA A 56 -4.29 1.02 14.53
CA ALA A 56 -4.62 2.28 13.85
C ALA A 56 -3.99 2.41 12.46
N GLY A 57 -3.29 1.39 11.97
CA GLY A 57 -2.66 1.40 10.64
C GLY A 57 -1.28 2.07 10.60
N PHE A 58 -0.60 2.21 11.75
CA PHE A 58 0.78 2.71 11.85
C PHE A 58 1.76 1.58 12.27
N PRO A 59 1.95 0.52 11.46
CA PRO A 59 2.96 -0.48 11.77
C PRO A 59 4.37 0.09 11.63
N THR A 60 5.34 -0.55 12.28
CA THR A 60 6.75 -0.16 12.24
C THR A 60 7.27 -0.15 10.80
N GLY A 61 7.91 0.94 10.39
CA GLY A 61 8.46 1.09 9.04
C GLY A 61 7.48 1.65 7.99
N THR A 62 6.30 2.10 8.41
CA THR A 62 5.33 2.77 7.51
C THR A 62 5.66 4.25 7.37
N ASP A 63 5.68 4.75 6.13
CA ASP A 63 5.78 6.18 5.88
C ASP A 63 4.50 6.89 6.36
N THR A 64 4.65 8.08 6.93
CA THR A 64 3.52 8.85 7.46
C THR A 64 3.54 10.27 6.91
N ASP A 65 2.37 10.73 6.49
CA ASP A 65 2.17 12.12 6.10
C ASP A 65 1.64 12.91 7.29
N VAL A 66 2.29 14.04 7.60
CA VAL A 66 1.90 14.94 8.68
C VAL A 66 1.42 16.26 8.10
N ARG A 67 0.14 16.58 8.31
CA ARG A 67 -0.46 17.86 7.93
C ARG A 67 -0.69 18.70 9.17
N VAL A 68 -0.15 19.92 9.17
CA VAL A 68 -0.25 20.86 10.29
C VAL A 68 -1.23 21.97 9.93
N MET A 69 -2.22 22.17 10.81
CA MET A 69 -3.20 23.25 10.75
C MET A 69 -3.23 23.98 12.09
N PRO A 70 -3.74 25.23 12.16
CA PRO A 70 -3.92 25.92 13.43
C PRO A 70 -4.76 25.07 14.40
N GLY A 71 -4.16 24.65 15.52
CA GLY A 71 -4.82 23.84 16.55
C GLY A 71 -5.06 22.36 16.20
N CYS A 72 -4.64 21.87 15.03
CA CYS A 72 -4.87 20.49 14.61
C CYS A 72 -3.67 19.91 13.86
N ILE A 73 -3.28 18.69 14.22
CA ILE A 73 -2.29 17.91 13.48
C ILE A 73 -2.99 16.65 13.00
N VAL A 74 -2.99 16.43 11.70
CA VAL A 74 -3.51 15.21 11.08
C VAL A 74 -2.32 14.35 10.68
N ILE A 75 -2.25 13.15 11.24
CA ILE A 75 -1.24 12.15 10.91
C ILE A 75 -1.95 11.04 10.14
N THR A 76 -1.50 10.75 8.93
CA THR A 76 -2.04 9.68 8.10
C THR A 76 -0.94 8.71 7.73
N ALA A 77 -1.17 7.41 7.91
CA ALA A 77 -0.29 6.38 7.42
C ALA A 77 -0.36 6.36 5.88
N ARG A 78 0.77 6.51 5.21
CA ARG A 78 0.88 6.29 3.78
C ARG A 78 1.05 4.78 3.59
N PRO A 79 0.07 4.09 2.98
CA PRO A 79 0.29 2.70 2.61
C PRO A 79 1.54 2.64 1.73
N PRO A 80 2.36 1.57 1.82
CA PRO A 80 3.50 1.42 0.93
C PRO A 80 2.98 1.61 -0.48
N GLU A 81 3.52 2.61 -1.18
CA GLU A 81 3.16 2.87 -2.56
C GLU A 81 3.29 1.53 -3.26
N PRO A 82 2.22 1.01 -3.90
CA PRO A 82 2.27 -0.30 -4.51
C PRO A 82 3.45 -0.22 -5.46
N GLU A 83 4.53 -0.91 -5.12
CA GLU A 83 5.70 -0.96 -5.96
C GLU A 83 5.16 -1.37 -7.31
N ASP A 84 5.26 -0.45 -8.29
CA ASP A 84 4.83 -0.69 -9.66
C ASP A 84 5.25 -2.13 -9.97
N PRO A 85 4.28 -3.04 -10.22
CA PRO A 85 4.59 -4.45 -10.39
C PRO A 85 5.82 -4.56 -11.28
N PRO A 86 6.79 -5.45 -11.01
CA PRO A 86 8.05 -5.50 -11.77
C PRO A 86 7.85 -5.42 -13.30
N LEU A 87 6.68 -5.89 -13.77
CA LEU A 87 6.14 -5.72 -15.10
C LEU A 87 5.99 -4.25 -15.56
N LEU A 88 5.36 -3.34 -14.80
CA LEU A 88 5.20 -1.92 -15.14
C LEU A 88 6.54 -1.18 -15.26
N LYS A 89 7.53 -1.50 -14.41
CA LYS A 89 8.91 -1.02 -14.57
C LYS A 89 9.50 -1.49 -15.91
N SER A 90 9.20 -2.72 -16.32
CA SER A 90 9.63 -3.28 -17.61
C SER A 90 8.90 -2.66 -18.80
N LEU A 91 7.58 -2.44 -18.74
CA LEU A 91 6.79 -1.79 -19.78
C LEU A 91 7.28 -0.37 -20.06
N ARG A 92 7.63 0.40 -19.01
CA ARG A 92 8.25 1.73 -19.18
C ARG A 92 9.55 1.69 -19.97
N ARG A 93 10.33 0.60 -19.89
CA ARG A 93 11.53 0.41 -20.72
C ARG A 93 11.15 0.12 -22.17
N VAL A 94 10.14 -0.71 -22.39
CA VAL A 94 9.62 -1.04 -23.72
C VAL A 94 9.12 0.20 -24.46
N CYS A 95 8.40 1.10 -23.78
CA CYS A 95 7.92 2.36 -24.36
C CYS A 95 9.05 3.30 -24.83
N LYS A 96 10.29 3.13 -24.34
CA LYS A 96 11.46 3.91 -24.79
C LYS A 96 12.16 3.32 -26.03
N LEU A 97 11.78 2.12 -26.46
CA LEU A 97 12.34 1.47 -27.64
C LEU A 97 11.67 1.98 -28.92
N SER A 98 12.27 1.70 -30.08
CA SER A 98 11.67 2.02 -31.39
C SER A 98 10.40 1.19 -31.65
N ALA A 99 9.51 1.71 -32.50
CA ALA A 99 8.25 1.05 -32.86
C ALA A 99 8.42 -0.42 -33.30
N ARG A 100 9.47 -0.73 -34.06
CA ARG A 100 9.78 -2.11 -34.48
C ARG A 100 10.08 -3.03 -33.31
N LYS A 101 10.83 -2.55 -32.30
CA LYS A 101 11.15 -3.32 -31.09
C LYS A 101 9.94 -3.46 -30.18
N GLN A 102 9.09 -2.43 -30.09
CA GLN A 102 7.82 -2.50 -29.36
C GLN A 102 6.90 -3.57 -29.95
N GLN A 103 6.81 -3.62 -31.28
CA GLN A 103 6.00 -4.61 -31.99
C GLN A 103 6.47 -6.05 -31.73
N GLN A 104 7.78 -6.31 -31.76
CA GLN A 104 8.34 -7.64 -31.44
C GLN A 104 8.01 -8.08 -30.00
N VAL A 105 8.03 -7.14 -29.05
CA VAL A 105 7.66 -7.43 -27.66
C VAL A 105 6.17 -7.73 -27.55
N GLN A 106 5.30 -6.99 -28.25
CA GLN A 106 3.87 -7.23 -28.26
C GLN A 106 3.53 -8.61 -28.85
N GLU A 107 4.12 -8.95 -30.00
CA GLU A 107 3.93 -10.27 -30.63
C GLU A 107 4.35 -11.42 -29.69
N PHE A 108 5.44 -11.24 -28.95
CA PHE A 108 5.89 -12.22 -27.97
C PHE A 108 4.92 -12.37 -26.79
N ILE A 109 4.38 -11.26 -26.28
CA ILE A 109 3.34 -11.27 -25.24
C ILE A 109 2.10 -12.02 -25.76
N ASP A 110 1.68 -11.78 -27.00
CA ASP A 110 0.50 -12.41 -27.60
C ASP A 110 0.67 -13.92 -27.76
N VAL A 111 1.87 -14.39 -28.11
CA VAL A 111 2.21 -15.83 -28.15
C VAL A 111 2.11 -16.47 -26.77
N ILE A 112 2.63 -15.81 -25.73
CA ILE A 112 2.56 -16.31 -24.34
C ILE A 112 1.11 -16.32 -23.84
N ALA A 113 0.36 -15.25 -24.08
CA ALA A 113 -1.04 -15.12 -23.68
C ALA A 113 -1.91 -16.20 -24.34
N SER A 114 -1.68 -16.45 -25.63
CA SER A 114 -2.39 -17.47 -26.40
C SER A 114 -2.08 -18.89 -25.94
N LYS A 115 -0.88 -19.14 -25.40
CA LYS A 115 -0.47 -20.46 -24.88
C LYS A 115 -1.23 -20.89 -23.61
N ARG A 116 -1.79 -19.95 -22.83
CA ARG A 116 -2.50 -20.23 -21.57
C ARG A 116 -4.00 -20.54 -21.73
N LYS A 117 -4.61 -20.24 -22.88
CA LYS A 117 -6.06 -20.45 -23.14
C LYS A 117 -6.47 -21.90 -23.46
N LYS A 118 -5.58 -22.88 -23.34
CA LYS A 118 -5.82 -24.28 -23.77
C LYS A 118 -6.02 -25.30 -22.65
N THR A 119 -6.38 -24.84 -21.46
CA THR A 119 -6.80 -25.68 -20.32
C THR A 119 -7.91 -24.99 -19.55
N GLY A 120 -9.15 -25.50 -19.67
CA GLY A 120 -10.32 -25.09 -18.90
C GLY A 120 -11.38 -24.40 -19.73
#